data_AF-A0AAF0FS87-F1
#
_entry.id   AF-A0AAF0FS87-F1
#
_cell.length_a   1.000
_cell.length_b   1.000
_cell.length_c   1.000
_cell.angle_alpha   90.00
_cell.angle_beta   90.00
_cell.angle_gamma   90.00
#
_symmetry.space_group_name_H-M   'P 1'
#
loop_
_entity.id
_entity.type
_entity.pdbx_description
1 polymer ?
#
loop_
_entity_poly.entity_id
_entity_poly.type
_entity_poly.pdbx_seq_one_letter_code
_entity_poly.pdbx_strand_id
1 'polypeptide(L)'
;MKKIAFKKAILSRNEVSLIKHYLEDVLDVPMVHLQFKKLVKTCFDELCIVYEDDENLDTVIYQGRWIAGIIGGDVFLSPWLYSSIYSMFGFKACIVVNKKALEIFLYGGDIFASSITRFYEPIDNVVAVIDPRDNTVVGAAKPIVKGEMLRKIINDKREEPVFKNLFDLGVFLREFG
;
A
#
# COMPACT_ATOMS: atom_id res chain seq x y z
N MET A 1 18.94 -19.26 -10.14
CA MET A 1 17.53 -19.00 -9.75
C MET A 1 17.38 -19.32 -8.28
N LYS A 2 17.08 -18.31 -7.44
CA LYS A 2 16.80 -18.52 -6.01
C LYS A 2 15.43 -19.20 -5.92
N LYS A 3 15.29 -20.29 -5.15
CA LYS A 3 13.98 -20.94 -4.93
C LYS A 3 13.13 -20.00 -4.07
N ILE A 4 12.12 -19.39 -4.66
CA ILE A 4 11.12 -18.60 -3.91
C ILE A 4 10.18 -19.61 -3.24
N ALA A 5 10.15 -19.61 -1.91
CA ALA A 5 9.20 -20.41 -1.14
C ALA A 5 7.90 -19.60 -0.98
N PHE A 6 6.75 -20.27 -1.15
CA PHE A 6 5.45 -19.64 -0.95
C PHE A 6 4.60 -20.44 0.03
N LYS A 7 3.70 -19.75 0.72
CA LYS A 7 2.72 -20.36 1.63
C LYS A 7 1.34 -19.73 1.41
N LYS A 8 0.39 -20.54 0.94
CA LYS A 8 -1.04 -20.16 0.84
C LYS A 8 -1.73 -20.45 2.18
N ALA A 9 -2.55 -19.53 2.67
CA ALA A 9 -3.29 -19.68 3.91
C ALA A 9 -4.55 -18.81 3.91
N ILE A 10 -5.54 -19.18 4.73
CA ILE A 10 -6.64 -18.27 5.11
C ILE A 10 -6.08 -17.18 6.03
N LEU A 11 -6.63 -15.97 5.98
CA LEU A 11 -6.23 -14.90 6.89
C LEU A 11 -6.55 -15.26 8.34
N SER A 12 -5.61 -14.96 9.24
CA SER A 12 -5.88 -15.02 10.66
C SER A 12 -6.84 -13.90 11.08
N ARG A 13 -7.50 -14.05 12.24
CA ARG A 13 -8.39 -13.02 12.80
C ARG A 13 -7.66 -11.68 12.94
N ASN A 14 -6.41 -11.70 13.39
CA ASN A 14 -5.60 -10.49 13.56
C ASN A 14 -5.36 -9.79 12.23
N GLU A 15 -5.10 -10.51 11.15
CA GLU A 15 -4.88 -9.92 9.82
C GLU A 15 -6.15 -9.31 9.24
N VAL A 16 -7.30 -9.97 9.44
CA VAL A 16 -8.60 -9.39 9.09
C VAL A 16 -8.83 -8.10 9.88
N SER A 17 -8.52 -8.10 11.18
CA SER A 17 -8.61 -6.90 12.02
C SER A 17 -7.69 -5.77 11.57
N LEU A 18 -6.47 -6.07 11.11
CA LEU A 18 -5.55 -5.04 10.59
C LEU A 18 -6.09 -4.40 9.31
N ILE A 19 -6.60 -5.19 8.37
CA ILE A 19 -7.21 -4.68 7.14
C ILE A 19 -8.46 -3.85 7.46
N LYS A 20 -9.30 -4.35 8.37
CA LYS A 20 -10.49 -3.64 8.85
C LYS A 20 -10.12 -2.29 9.48
N HIS A 21 -9.15 -2.28 10.38
CA HIS A 21 -8.66 -1.06 11.03
C HIS A 21 -8.14 -0.05 9.99
N TYR A 22 -7.37 -0.50 9.00
CA TYR A 22 -6.88 0.41 7.96
C TYR A 22 -8.02 0.98 7.10
N LEU A 23 -9.02 0.18 6.75
CA LEU A 23 -10.17 0.65 5.96
C LEU A 23 -11.06 1.60 6.77
N GLU A 24 -11.45 1.21 7.98
CA GLU A 24 -12.46 1.95 8.76
C GLU A 24 -11.84 3.12 9.52
N ASP A 25 -10.67 2.96 10.13
CA ASP A 25 -10.11 3.97 11.04
C ASP A 25 -9.11 4.90 10.34
N VAL A 26 -8.43 4.44 9.29
CA VAL A 26 -7.46 5.25 8.53
C VAL A 26 -8.09 5.88 7.29
N LEU A 27 -8.84 5.09 6.51
CA LEU A 27 -9.50 5.59 5.30
C LEU A 27 -10.95 6.03 5.53
N ASP A 28 -11.53 5.76 6.70
CA ASP A 28 -12.93 6.10 6.99
C ASP A 28 -13.85 5.56 5.87
N VAL A 29 -13.64 4.28 5.55
CA VAL A 29 -14.40 3.48 4.58
C VAL A 29 -15.00 2.28 5.31
N PRO A 30 -16.32 2.27 5.54
CA PRO A 30 -17.00 1.13 6.13
C PRO A 30 -16.81 -0.14 5.28
N MET A 31 -16.35 -1.24 5.90
CA MET A 31 -16.12 -2.50 5.17
C MET A 31 -17.38 -3.05 4.48
N VAL A 32 -18.57 -2.70 4.98
CA VAL A 32 -19.86 -3.11 4.39
C VAL A 32 -20.00 -2.68 2.92
N HIS A 33 -19.30 -1.62 2.51
CA HIS A 33 -19.30 -1.15 1.12
C HIS A 33 -18.37 -1.94 0.19
N LEU A 34 -17.49 -2.79 0.73
CA LEU A 34 -16.45 -3.47 -0.05
C LEU A 34 -16.73 -4.96 -0.32
N GLN A 35 -17.83 -5.51 0.21
CA GLN A 35 -18.37 -6.87 -0.03
C GLN A 35 -17.32 -7.92 -0.44
N PHE A 36 -16.34 -8.18 0.42
CA PHE A 36 -15.35 -9.21 0.15
C PHE A 36 -15.96 -10.60 0.33
N LYS A 37 -15.63 -11.54 -0.57
CA LYS A 37 -16.00 -12.95 -0.42
C LYS A 37 -15.10 -13.64 0.62
N LYS A 38 -14.23 -14.55 0.15
CA LYS A 38 -13.26 -15.26 0.97
C LYS A 38 -11.88 -14.66 0.75
N LEU A 39 -11.33 -14.02 1.78
CA LEU A 39 -9.97 -13.53 1.73
C LEU A 39 -8.99 -14.66 2.08
N VAL A 40 -8.02 -14.87 1.21
CA VAL A 40 -6.85 -15.73 1.44
C VAL A 40 -5.59 -14.91 1.22
N LYS A 41 -4.44 -15.46 1.63
CA LYS A 41 -3.15 -14.83 1.40
C LYS A 41 -2.15 -15.81 0.83
N THR A 42 -1.18 -15.28 0.10
CA THR A 42 0.03 -15.99 -0.29
C THR A 42 1.24 -15.12 0.04
N CYS A 43 2.17 -15.70 0.80
CA CYS A 43 3.35 -14.99 1.28
C CYS A 43 4.60 -15.38 0.50
N PHE A 44 5.40 -14.37 0.16
CA PHE A 44 6.71 -14.43 -0.47
C PHE A 44 7.68 -13.67 0.44
N ASP A 45 8.58 -14.40 1.11
CA ASP A 45 9.45 -13.85 2.16
C ASP A 45 8.64 -13.05 3.21
N GLU A 46 8.86 -11.73 3.32
CA GLU A 46 8.15 -10.86 4.28
C GLU A 46 6.84 -10.27 3.74
N LEU A 47 6.57 -10.40 2.44
CA LEU A 47 5.38 -9.84 1.79
C LEU A 47 4.27 -10.89 1.67
N CYS A 48 3.12 -10.64 2.29
CA CYS A 48 1.91 -11.43 2.10
C CYS A 48 0.90 -10.67 1.23
N ILE A 49 0.56 -11.23 0.06
CA ILE A 49 -0.48 -10.72 -0.83
C ILE A 49 -1.82 -11.33 -0.40
N VAL A 50 -2.78 -10.49 -0.03
CA VAL A 50 -4.15 -10.84 0.35
C VAL A 50 -5.09 -10.66 -0.83
N TYR A 51 -5.86 -11.68 -1.18
CA TYR A 51 -6.75 -11.67 -2.33
C TYR A 51 -8.06 -12.39 -2.08
N GLU A 52 -9.06 -12.07 -2.90
CA GLU A 52 -10.34 -12.79 -2.93
C GLU A 52 -10.16 -14.10 -3.69
N ASP A 53 -10.43 -15.22 -3.01
CA ASP A 53 -10.42 -16.56 -3.62
C ASP A 53 -11.85 -16.93 -4.02
N ASP A 54 -12.08 -17.06 -5.32
CA ASP A 54 -13.38 -17.44 -5.88
C ASP A 54 -13.54 -18.97 -5.95
N GLU A 55 -12.45 -19.75 -5.98
CA GLU A 55 -12.47 -21.20 -6.13
C GLU A 55 -11.31 -21.86 -5.36
N ASN A 56 -11.57 -22.92 -4.60
CA ASN A 56 -10.52 -23.69 -3.92
C ASN A 56 -9.71 -24.54 -4.92
N LEU A 57 -8.86 -23.90 -5.73
CA LEU A 57 -7.87 -24.58 -6.56
C LEU A 57 -6.54 -24.64 -5.79
N ASP A 58 -6.30 -25.78 -5.13
CA ASP A 58 -5.11 -26.01 -4.31
C ASP A 58 -3.80 -26.00 -5.11
N THR A 59 -3.86 -26.11 -6.44
CA THR A 59 -2.70 -26.12 -7.34
C THR A 59 -2.25 -24.73 -7.78
N VAL A 60 -2.99 -23.67 -7.45
CA VAL A 60 -2.73 -22.30 -7.93
C VAL A 60 -2.10 -21.46 -6.82
N ILE A 61 -0.98 -20.81 -7.13
CA ILE A 61 -0.24 -19.94 -6.20
C ILE A 61 -1.05 -18.67 -5.89
N TYR A 62 -1.74 -18.13 -6.89
CA TYR A 62 -2.56 -16.92 -6.77
C TYR A 62 -3.67 -16.90 -7.84
N GLN A 63 -4.90 -16.61 -7.43
CA GLN A 63 -6.05 -16.40 -8.33
C GLN A 63 -6.98 -15.38 -7.70
N GLY A 64 -7.62 -14.56 -8.52
CA GLY A 64 -8.63 -13.61 -8.08
C GLY A 64 -8.09 -12.20 -7.93
N ARG A 65 -8.77 -11.40 -7.10
CA ARG A 65 -8.52 -9.96 -7.02
C ARG A 65 -7.61 -9.62 -5.85
N TRP A 66 -6.51 -8.91 -6.12
CA TRP A 66 -5.62 -8.41 -5.08
C TRP A 66 -6.30 -7.32 -4.26
N ILE A 67 -6.42 -7.55 -2.95
CA ILE A 67 -7.07 -6.64 -2.00
C ILE A 67 -6.05 -5.83 -1.21
N ALA A 68 -5.07 -6.49 -0.60
CA ALA A 68 -4.12 -5.84 0.31
C ALA A 68 -2.76 -6.55 0.32
N GLY A 69 -1.73 -5.86 0.77
CA GLY A 69 -0.46 -6.44 1.15
C GLY A 69 -0.22 -6.30 2.65
N ILE A 70 0.48 -7.27 3.23
CA ILE A 70 0.96 -7.23 4.61
C ILE A 70 2.48 -7.46 4.59
N ILE A 71 3.24 -6.52 5.15
CA ILE A 71 4.70 -6.61 5.22
C ILE A 71 5.19 -6.04 6.56
N GLY A 72 5.98 -6.82 7.31
CA GLY A 72 6.47 -6.39 8.62
C GLY A 72 5.37 -6.01 9.64
N GLY A 73 4.14 -6.51 9.45
CA GLY A 73 2.96 -6.15 10.25
C GLY A 73 2.22 -4.88 9.78
N ASP A 74 2.76 -4.15 8.81
CA ASP A 74 2.08 -3.03 8.17
C ASP A 74 1.14 -3.53 7.07
N VAL A 75 -0.03 -2.89 6.95
CA VAL A 75 -1.01 -3.17 5.90
C VAL A 75 -1.05 -2.02 4.91
N PHE A 76 -1.11 -2.37 3.63
CA PHE A 76 -1.43 -1.45 2.54
C PHE A 76 -2.46 -2.09 1.63
N LEU A 77 -3.24 -1.28 0.91
CA LEU A 77 -4.21 -1.80 -0.06
C LEU A 77 -3.55 -1.98 -1.42
N SER A 78 -4.11 -2.85 -2.26
CA SER A 78 -3.68 -2.92 -3.64
C SER A 78 -3.94 -1.58 -4.35
N PRO A 79 -3.14 -1.22 -5.36
CA PRO A 79 -3.38 0.00 -6.15
C PRO A 79 -4.81 0.08 -6.69
N TRP A 80 -5.36 -1.05 -7.14
CA TRP A 80 -6.74 -1.13 -7.60
C TRP A 80 -7.76 -0.78 -6.51
N LEU A 81 -7.57 -1.30 -5.28
CA LEU A 81 -8.52 -1.03 -4.20
C LEU A 81 -8.42 0.41 -3.71
N TYR A 82 -7.21 0.98 -3.62
CA TYR A 82 -7.06 2.42 -3.35
C TYR A 82 -7.77 3.26 -4.41
N SER A 83 -7.54 3.00 -5.71
CA SER A 83 -8.21 3.73 -6.79
C SER A 83 -9.74 3.62 -6.71
N SER A 84 -10.25 2.43 -6.39
CA SER A 84 -11.70 2.20 -6.22
C SER A 84 -12.26 2.97 -5.01
N ILE A 85 -11.52 2.99 -3.89
CA ILE A 85 -11.90 3.77 -2.70
C ILE A 85 -11.89 5.27 -3.02
N TYR A 86 -10.84 5.77 -3.67
CA TYR A 86 -10.69 7.19 -3.95
C TYR A 86 -11.72 7.72 -4.93
N SER A 87 -12.19 6.89 -5.89
CA SER A 87 -13.28 7.28 -6.77
C SER A 87 -14.64 7.40 -6.05
N MET A 88 -14.85 6.64 -4.98
CA MET A 88 -16.11 6.62 -4.22
C MET A 88 -16.12 7.60 -3.04
N PHE A 89 -15.00 7.72 -2.32
CA PHE A 89 -14.90 8.40 -1.03
C PHE A 89 -13.91 9.57 -1.01
N GLY A 90 -13.21 9.82 -2.11
CA GLY A 90 -12.17 10.84 -2.22
C GLY A 90 -10.83 10.40 -1.63
N PHE A 91 -9.80 11.23 -1.86
CA PHE A 91 -8.43 10.95 -1.41
C PHE A 91 -8.28 11.07 0.11
N LYS A 92 -7.69 10.04 0.73
CA LYS A 92 -7.35 9.95 2.16
C LYS A 92 -6.09 9.14 2.34
N ALA A 93 -5.31 9.46 3.36
CA ALA A 93 -4.02 8.82 3.67
C ALA A 93 -3.16 8.60 2.41
N CYS A 94 -2.88 9.67 1.66
CA CYS A 94 -2.07 9.57 0.45
C CYS A 94 -1.19 10.79 0.23
N ILE A 95 -0.13 10.59 -0.55
CA ILE A 95 0.82 11.63 -0.94
C ILE A 95 0.96 11.65 -2.46
N VAL A 96 1.01 12.85 -3.02
CA VAL A 96 1.30 13.08 -4.45
C VAL A 96 2.74 13.56 -4.54
N VAL A 97 3.59 12.81 -5.24
CA VAL A 97 5.02 13.11 -5.37
C VAL A 97 5.34 13.68 -6.74
N ASN A 98 6.46 14.41 -6.88
CA ASN A 98 6.90 14.84 -8.20
C ASN A 98 7.44 13.66 -9.04
N LYS A 99 7.59 13.88 -10.35
CA LYS A 99 8.04 12.83 -11.30
C LYS A 99 9.38 12.19 -10.91
N LYS A 100 10.35 13.00 -10.45
CA LYS A 100 11.69 12.50 -10.10
C LYS A 100 11.63 11.56 -8.89
N ALA A 101 10.88 11.92 -7.86
CA ALA A 101 10.68 11.06 -6.70
C ALA A 101 9.86 9.81 -7.03
N LEU A 102 8.88 9.91 -7.94
CA LEU A 102 8.14 8.75 -8.42
C LEU A 102 9.06 7.71 -9.06
N GLU A 103 9.98 8.13 -9.92
CA GLU A 103 10.96 7.24 -10.55
C GLU A 103 11.82 6.55 -9.49
N ILE A 104 12.39 7.30 -8.54
CA ILE A 104 13.19 6.76 -7.43
C ILE A 104 12.37 5.77 -6.59
N PHE A 105 11.13 6.09 -6.29
CA PHE A 105 10.23 5.24 -5.52
C PHE A 105 9.95 3.91 -6.22
N LEU A 106 9.75 3.91 -7.53
CA LEU A 106 9.59 2.70 -8.35
C LEU A 106 10.87 1.87 -8.50
N TYR A 107 12.00 2.32 -7.94
CA TYR A 107 13.22 1.53 -7.76
C TYR A 107 13.46 1.14 -6.29
N GLY A 108 12.46 1.28 -5.42
CA GLY A 108 12.54 0.95 -3.99
C GLY A 108 13.08 2.07 -3.10
N GLY A 109 13.24 3.29 -3.62
CA GLY A 109 13.74 4.43 -2.85
C GLY A 109 12.68 5.11 -1.98
N ASP A 110 13.14 5.75 -0.91
CA ASP A 110 12.30 6.49 0.03
C ASP A 110 11.85 7.86 -0.53
N ILE A 111 10.76 8.40 0.02
CA ILE A 111 10.21 9.70 -0.37
C ILE A 111 10.75 10.80 0.54
N PHE A 112 11.34 11.81 -0.11
CA PHE A 112 11.84 13.02 0.53
C PHE A 112 10.74 14.06 0.69
N ALA A 113 10.80 14.86 1.75
CA ALA A 113 9.78 15.86 2.04
C ALA A 113 9.68 16.95 0.96
N SER A 114 10.81 17.36 0.41
CA SER A 114 10.93 18.28 -0.73
C SER A 114 10.18 17.80 -1.97
N SER A 115 9.99 16.49 -2.13
CA SER A 115 9.35 15.90 -3.33
C SER A 115 7.83 15.76 -3.26
N ILE A 116 7.25 15.87 -2.06
CA ILE A 116 5.81 15.78 -1.85
C ILE A 116 5.17 17.08 -2.29
N THR A 117 4.31 17.01 -3.31
CA THR A 117 3.61 18.18 -3.86
C THR A 117 2.29 18.45 -3.15
N ARG A 118 1.59 17.39 -2.74
CA ARG A 118 0.33 17.43 -2.00
C ARG A 118 0.23 16.21 -1.10
N PHE A 119 -0.56 16.32 -0.03
CA PHE A 119 -0.90 15.18 0.81
C PHE A 119 -2.34 15.29 1.31
N TYR A 120 -2.91 14.15 1.67
CA TYR A 120 -4.26 14.03 2.20
C TYR A 120 -4.20 13.23 3.50
N GLU A 121 -4.75 13.81 4.56
CA GLU A 121 -4.77 13.22 5.90
C GLU A 121 -5.59 11.90 5.92
N PRO A 122 -5.31 10.99 6.87
CA PRO A 122 -4.23 11.03 7.86
C PRO A 122 -2.88 10.53 7.31
N ILE A 123 -1.80 11.32 7.42
CA ILE A 123 -0.46 10.95 6.90
C ILE A 123 0.49 10.29 7.91
N ASP A 124 0.03 10.05 9.15
CA ASP A 124 0.78 9.32 10.19
C ASP A 124 0.72 7.81 10.08
N ASN A 125 -0.07 7.33 9.11
CA ASN A 125 -0.27 5.92 8.80
C ASN A 125 0.44 5.57 7.50
N VAL A 126 0.39 4.30 7.11
CA VAL A 126 0.76 3.92 5.73
C VAL A 126 -0.07 4.74 4.76
N VAL A 127 0.59 5.36 3.79
CA VAL A 127 -0.04 6.21 2.78
C VAL A 127 0.10 5.62 1.39
N ALA A 128 -0.90 5.82 0.53
CA ALA A 128 -0.75 5.54 -0.90
C ALA A 128 0.15 6.61 -1.55
N VAL A 129 0.99 6.19 -2.49
CA VAL A 129 1.83 7.09 -3.30
C VAL A 129 1.18 7.25 -4.67
N ILE A 130 0.93 8.50 -5.06
CA ILE A 130 0.16 8.86 -6.25
C ILE A 130 1.05 9.48 -7.33
N ASP A 131 0.90 9.01 -8.57
CA ASP A 131 1.48 9.64 -9.77
C ASP A 131 0.76 10.96 -10.07
N PRO A 132 1.47 12.09 -10.15
CA PRO A 132 0.87 13.40 -10.36
C PRO A 132 0.24 13.59 -11.75
N ARG A 133 0.52 12.71 -12.73
CA ARG A 133 0.08 12.86 -14.12
C ARG A 133 -1.36 12.42 -14.31
N ASP A 134 -1.75 11.31 -13.71
CA ASP A 134 -3.04 10.65 -13.90
C ASP A 134 -3.74 10.29 -12.59
N ASN A 135 -3.15 10.68 -11.44
CA ASN A 135 -3.61 10.34 -10.11
C ASN A 135 -3.73 8.83 -9.84
N THR A 136 -2.95 8.02 -10.57
CA THR A 136 -2.88 6.58 -10.31
C THR A 136 -2.06 6.29 -9.06
N VAL A 137 -2.45 5.24 -8.34
CA VAL A 137 -1.72 4.77 -7.17
C VAL A 137 -0.60 3.85 -7.65
N VAL A 138 0.63 4.13 -7.25
CA VAL A 138 1.82 3.39 -7.70
C VAL A 138 2.45 2.53 -6.63
N GLY A 139 1.96 2.65 -5.39
CA GLY A 139 2.46 1.91 -4.25
C GLY A 139 2.03 2.51 -2.92
N ALA A 140 2.70 2.10 -1.86
CA ALA A 140 2.44 2.53 -0.50
C ALA A 140 3.74 2.81 0.25
N ALA A 141 3.70 3.78 1.16
CA ALA A 141 4.85 4.21 1.93
C ALA A 141 4.48 4.39 3.40
N LYS A 142 5.44 4.17 4.30
CA LYS A 142 5.26 4.28 5.75
C LYS A 142 6.00 5.51 6.29
N PRO A 143 5.38 6.35 7.12
CA PRO A 143 6.05 7.51 7.68
C PRO A 143 7.21 7.11 8.60
N ILE A 144 8.35 7.78 8.41
CA ILE A 144 9.56 7.65 9.26
C ILE A 144 9.41 8.51 10.51
N VAL A 145 8.79 9.69 10.35
CA VAL A 145 8.45 10.63 11.42
C VAL A 145 6.94 10.87 11.41
N LYS A 146 6.35 11.23 12.56
CA LYS A 146 4.89 11.38 12.73
C LYS A 146 4.52 12.70 13.41
N GLY A 147 3.23 12.98 13.46
CA GLY A 147 2.61 14.12 14.12
C GLY A 147 2.91 15.45 13.43
N GLU A 148 2.91 16.52 14.21
CA GLU A 148 3.20 17.88 13.74
C GLU A 148 4.59 18.00 13.09
N MET A 149 5.57 17.24 13.59
CA MET A 149 6.92 17.19 13.03
C MET A 149 6.89 16.79 11.54
N LEU A 150 6.13 15.76 11.18
CA LEU A 150 6.00 15.32 9.78
C LEU A 150 5.45 16.44 8.90
N ARG A 151 4.35 17.09 9.30
CA ARG A 151 3.75 18.19 8.53
C ARG A 151 4.73 19.35 8.39
N LYS A 152 5.44 19.69 9.47
CA LYS A 152 6.44 20.74 9.45
C LYS A 152 7.56 20.47 8.45
N ILE A 153 8.12 19.26 8.45
CA ILE A 153 9.20 18.88 7.52
C ILE A 153 8.70 18.92 6.05
N ILE A 154 7.47 18.45 5.79
CA ILE A 154 6.84 18.49 4.45
C ILE A 154 6.56 19.93 3.99
N ASN A 155 6.10 20.79 4.88
CA ASN A 155 5.80 22.20 4.59
C ASN A 155 7.08 23.00 4.38
N ASP A 156 8.11 22.74 5.18
CA ASP A 156 9.44 23.34 5.05
C ASP A 156 10.22 22.84 3.81
N LYS A 157 9.70 21.82 3.11
CA LYS A 157 10.34 21.19 1.93
C LYS A 157 11.78 20.74 2.19
N ARG A 158 12.04 20.16 3.35
CA ARG A 158 13.40 19.74 3.73
C ARG A 158 13.90 18.60 2.85
N GLU A 159 15.20 18.59 2.61
CA GLU A 159 15.88 17.51 1.86
C GLU A 159 16.21 16.34 2.80
N GLU A 160 15.18 15.73 3.37
CA GLU A 160 15.29 14.53 4.21
C GLU A 160 14.16 13.52 3.89
N PRO A 161 14.43 12.20 4.04
CA PRO A 161 13.42 11.17 3.84
C PRO A 161 12.38 11.21 4.96
N VAL A 162 11.10 11.20 4.57
CA VAL A 162 9.97 11.24 5.52
C VAL A 162 9.02 10.07 5.38
N PHE A 163 9.01 9.39 4.22
CA PHE A 163 8.31 8.12 4.08
C PHE A 163 9.25 7.06 3.52
N LYS A 164 9.29 5.91 4.20
CA LYS A 164 9.97 4.71 3.77
C LYS A 164 9.13 3.98 2.72
N ASN A 165 9.75 3.50 1.65
CA ASN A 165 9.07 2.64 0.68
C ASN A 165 8.64 1.32 1.35
N LEU A 166 7.34 1.03 1.29
CA LEU A 166 6.76 -0.21 1.80
C LEU A 166 6.47 -1.20 0.67
N PHE A 167 5.92 -0.69 -0.43
CA PHE A 167 5.65 -1.43 -1.65
C PHE A 167 5.56 -0.44 -2.82
N ASP A 168 6.08 -0.84 -3.99
CA ASP A 168 5.92 -0.12 -5.24
C ASP A 168 5.70 -1.08 -6.41
N LEU A 169 4.97 -0.64 -7.44
CA LEU A 169 4.69 -1.47 -8.62
C LEU A 169 5.95 -1.95 -9.35
N GLY A 170 7.09 -1.25 -9.20
CA GLY A 170 8.36 -1.65 -9.78
C GLY A 170 8.90 -2.95 -9.19
N VAL A 171 8.45 -3.39 -8.01
CA VAL A 171 8.86 -4.68 -7.42
C VAL A 171 8.57 -5.85 -8.36
N PHE A 172 7.48 -5.79 -9.15
CA PHE A 172 7.14 -6.82 -10.12
C PHE A 172 8.14 -6.92 -11.26
N LEU A 173 8.88 -5.86 -11.56
CA LEU A 173 9.94 -5.86 -12.57
C LEU A 173 11.31 -6.22 -11.97
N ARG A 174 11.54 -5.90 -10.69
CA ARG A 174 12.82 -6.13 -10.01
C ARG A 174 12.98 -7.56 -9.50
N GLU A 175 11.93 -8.11 -8.88
CA GLU A 175 11.97 -9.40 -8.18
C GLU A 175 11.45 -10.56 -9.03
N PHE A 176 10.63 -10.27 -10.05
CA PHE A 176 9.98 -11.27 -10.89
C PHE A 176 10.34 -11.16 -12.39
N GLY A 177 11.27 -10.27 -12.75
CA GLY A 177 11.79 -10.08 -14.11
C GLY A 177 13.02 -10.93 -14.45
#